data_AF-A0A2N2B1F0-F1
#
_entry.id   AF-A0A2N2B1F0-F1
#
_cell.length_a   1.000
_cell.length_b   1.000
_cell.length_c   1.000
_cell.angle_alpha   90.00
_cell.angle_beta   90.00
_cell.angle_gamma   90.00
#
_symmetry.space_group_name_H-M   'P 1'
#
loop_
_entity.id
_entity.type
_entity.pdbx_description
1 polymer ?
#
loop_
_entity_poly.entity_id
_entity_poly.type
_entity_poly.pdbx_seq_one_letter_code
_entity_poly.pdbx_strand_id
1 'polypeptide(L)'
;MNSELEKFFKKDEDAFYEINGDKKLRGVRRYYNDTVRNDKADEQAKLSPVSFSEVFSYVNDFLELIRADNGHKEKIIRCDCIALDNIQQVILDNGIIAINLSWKDCEYDKRSKKYMFWDAKYDTISEKFNLNNPYDIVWLKFTNKGHLGVVAKSFDINFKDELSSGLLVKQVDEQWDKSFVFIFPLTPDILENRTSGDLEIAIGNYLILKGVPIIDYYSHNN
;
A
#
# COMPACT_ATOMS: atom_id res chain seq x y z
N MET A 1 -16.24 -15.69 -4.10
CA MET A 1 -16.06 -14.39 -3.45
C MET A 1 -17.43 -13.77 -3.24
N ASN A 2 -17.73 -13.26 -2.05
CA ASN A 2 -18.97 -12.50 -1.81
C ASN A 2 -19.05 -11.32 -2.79
N SER A 3 -20.17 -11.18 -3.49
CA SER A 3 -20.40 -10.13 -4.51
C SER A 3 -20.17 -8.72 -3.97
N GLU A 4 -20.36 -8.51 -2.66
CA GLU A 4 -20.09 -7.22 -2.00
C GLU A 4 -18.60 -6.89 -1.92
N LEU A 5 -17.72 -7.89 -1.87
CA LEU A 5 -16.26 -7.68 -1.82
C LEU A 5 -15.66 -7.57 -3.22
N GLU A 6 -16.26 -8.22 -4.22
CA GLU A 6 -15.78 -8.20 -5.61
C GLU A 6 -15.64 -6.78 -6.20
N LYS A 7 -16.49 -5.85 -5.76
CA LYS A 7 -16.44 -4.46 -6.23
C LYS A 7 -15.12 -3.76 -5.87
N PHE A 8 -14.45 -4.14 -4.79
CA PHE A 8 -13.19 -3.53 -4.38
C PHE A 8 -12.01 -3.97 -5.25
N PHE A 9 -12.09 -5.13 -5.91
CA PHE A 9 -11.02 -5.63 -6.78
C PHE A 9 -11.04 -5.01 -8.19
N LYS A 10 -11.99 -4.12 -8.47
CA LYS A 10 -12.11 -3.48 -9.79
C LYS A 10 -11.16 -2.30 -9.89
N LYS A 11 -10.34 -2.30 -10.93
CA LYS A 11 -9.49 -1.16 -11.29
C LYS A 11 -10.36 0.04 -11.68
N ASP A 12 -9.94 1.23 -11.28
CA ASP A 12 -10.53 2.50 -11.69
C ASP A 12 -10.09 2.80 -13.13
N GLU A 13 -11.06 2.91 -14.05
CA GLU A 13 -10.78 3.15 -15.46
C GLU A 13 -10.13 4.53 -15.70
N ASP A 14 -10.39 5.51 -14.84
CA ASP A 14 -9.78 6.84 -14.93
C ASP A 14 -8.29 6.80 -14.59
N ALA A 15 -7.81 5.75 -13.90
CA ALA A 15 -6.41 5.53 -13.60
C ALA A 15 -5.57 5.20 -14.84
N PHE A 16 -6.20 4.92 -15.99
CA PHE A 16 -5.51 4.46 -17.20
C PHE A 16 -5.73 5.38 -18.39
N TYR A 17 -4.80 5.28 -19.33
CA TYR A 17 -5.01 5.68 -20.71
C TYR A 17 -4.78 4.47 -21.63
N GLU A 18 -5.33 4.53 -22.84
CA GLU A 18 -5.14 3.49 -23.86
C GLU A 18 -4.16 3.95 -24.93
N ILE A 19 -3.11 3.16 -25.19
CA ILE A 19 -2.21 3.36 -26.33
C ILE A 19 -2.08 2.03 -27.07
N ASN A 20 -2.41 2.01 -28.36
CA ASN A 20 -2.32 0.84 -29.23
C ASN A 20 -3.05 -0.41 -28.69
N GLY A 21 -4.19 -0.23 -28.00
CA GLY A 21 -4.96 -1.31 -27.39
C GLY A 21 -4.45 -1.76 -26.01
N ASP A 22 -3.31 -1.25 -25.55
CA ASP A 22 -2.80 -1.51 -24.20
C ASP A 22 -3.27 -0.41 -23.23
N LYS A 23 -3.86 -0.82 -22.11
CA LYS A 23 -4.06 0.07 -20.96
C LYS A 23 -2.73 0.27 -20.24
N LYS A 24 -2.36 1.54 -20.00
CA LYS A 24 -1.20 1.93 -19.20
C LYS A 24 -1.66 2.84 -18.07
N LEU A 25 -1.12 2.64 -16.87
CA LEU A 25 -1.40 3.49 -15.73
C LEU A 25 -0.96 4.92 -16.03
N ARG A 26 -1.78 5.90 -15.64
CA ARG A 26 -1.48 7.31 -15.84
C ARG A 26 -0.22 7.72 -15.09
N GLY A 27 0.55 8.55 -15.78
CA GLY A 27 1.76 9.15 -15.25
C GLY A 27 1.48 10.39 -14.43
N VAL A 28 2.56 10.99 -13.92
CA VAL A 28 2.53 12.34 -13.35
C VAL A 28 3.09 13.36 -14.35
N ARG A 29 2.65 14.61 -14.22
CA ARG A 29 2.93 15.71 -15.16
C ARG A 29 4.41 15.83 -15.54
N ARG A 30 5.30 15.72 -14.55
CA ARG A 30 6.74 15.87 -14.74
C ARG A 30 7.34 14.86 -15.71
N TYR A 31 6.84 13.63 -15.74
CA TYR A 31 7.44 12.54 -16.52
C TYR A 31 6.66 12.19 -17.78
N TYR A 32 5.34 12.41 -17.77
CA TYR A 32 4.45 11.95 -18.83
C TYR A 32 3.61 13.07 -19.45
N ASN A 33 3.72 14.31 -18.94
CA ASN A 33 2.85 15.43 -19.30
C ASN A 33 1.35 15.14 -19.13
N ASP A 34 1.00 14.17 -18.27
CA ASP A 34 -0.36 13.82 -17.85
C ASP A 34 -0.65 14.50 -16.50
N THR A 35 -1.74 15.26 -16.39
CA THR A 35 -2.10 15.99 -15.17
C THR A 35 -3.12 15.27 -14.31
N VAL A 36 -3.75 14.19 -14.76
CA VAL A 36 -4.90 13.58 -14.05
C VAL A 36 -4.56 13.21 -12.60
N ARG A 37 -3.40 12.58 -12.37
CA ARG A 37 -2.94 12.25 -11.02
C ARG A 37 -2.59 13.49 -10.20
N ASN A 38 -2.06 14.52 -10.83
CA ASN A 38 -1.70 15.79 -10.22
C ASN A 38 -2.96 16.56 -9.77
N ASP A 39 -3.94 16.68 -10.66
CA ASP A 39 -5.22 17.34 -10.39
C ASP A 39 -5.96 16.59 -9.27
N LYS A 40 -5.92 15.25 -9.28
CA LYS A 40 -6.51 14.44 -8.21
C LYS A 40 -5.79 14.63 -6.87
N ALA A 41 -4.46 14.71 -6.86
CA ALA A 41 -3.71 15.01 -5.64
C ALA A 41 -4.14 16.37 -5.04
N ASP A 42 -4.32 17.40 -5.87
CA ASP A 42 -4.78 18.72 -5.44
C ASP A 42 -6.21 18.69 -4.87
N GLU A 43 -7.09 17.83 -5.39
CA GLU A 43 -8.42 17.59 -4.81
C GLU A 43 -8.32 16.91 -3.44
N GLN A 44 -7.53 15.85 -3.34
CA GLN A 44 -7.42 15.02 -2.14
C GLN A 44 -6.77 15.78 -0.98
N ALA A 45 -5.77 16.63 -1.26
CA ALA A 45 -5.13 17.47 -0.24
C ALA A 45 -6.05 18.52 0.40
N LYS A 46 -7.16 18.90 -0.28
CA LYS A 46 -8.16 19.84 0.28
C LYS A 46 -9.06 19.19 1.32
N LEU A 47 -9.15 17.86 1.33
CA LEU A 47 -9.94 17.11 2.30
C LEU A 47 -9.17 17.00 3.62
N SER A 48 -9.90 16.93 4.75
CA SER A 48 -9.27 16.72 6.05
C SER A 48 -8.71 15.30 6.15
N PRO A 49 -7.50 15.10 6.69
CA PRO A 49 -6.93 13.78 6.87
C PRO A 49 -7.74 12.97 7.89
N VAL A 50 -7.80 11.66 7.66
CA VAL A 50 -8.37 10.69 8.61
C VAL A 50 -7.26 10.25 9.57
N SER A 51 -7.59 9.99 10.83
CA SER A 51 -6.58 9.64 11.83
C SER A 51 -5.83 8.35 11.47
N PHE A 52 -4.55 8.28 11.83
CA PHE A 52 -3.72 7.10 11.55
C PHE A 52 -4.32 5.81 12.13
N SER A 53 -4.90 5.89 13.33
CA SER A 53 -5.57 4.76 13.97
C SER A 53 -6.79 4.28 13.18
N GLU A 54 -7.60 5.20 12.65
CA GLU A 54 -8.77 4.82 11.84
C GLU A 54 -8.35 4.18 10.52
N VAL A 55 -7.36 4.76 9.82
CA VAL A 55 -6.83 4.17 8.58
C VAL A 55 -6.29 2.76 8.86
N PHE A 56 -5.51 2.58 9.94
CA PHE A 56 -4.98 1.28 10.33
C PHE A 56 -6.09 0.26 10.66
N SER A 57 -7.12 0.69 11.40
CA SER A 57 -8.29 -0.15 11.71
C SER A 57 -9.08 -0.52 10.46
N TYR A 58 -9.29 0.39 9.53
CA TYR A 58 -10.01 0.09 8.28
C TYR A 58 -9.31 -0.98 7.44
N VAL A 59 -7.98 -0.94 7.34
CA VAL A 59 -7.25 -1.99 6.62
C VAL A 59 -7.35 -3.33 7.36
N ASN A 60 -7.19 -3.36 8.69
CA ASN A 60 -7.36 -4.59 9.46
C ASN A 60 -8.76 -5.18 9.33
N ASP A 61 -9.80 -4.36 9.48
CA ASP A 61 -11.19 -4.79 9.33
C ASP A 61 -11.44 -5.34 7.92
N PHE A 62 -10.89 -4.70 6.89
CA PHE A 62 -11.02 -5.18 5.53
C PHE A 62 -10.33 -6.53 5.30
N LEU A 63 -9.10 -6.70 5.81
CA LEU A 63 -8.39 -7.97 5.72
C LEU A 63 -9.13 -9.09 6.47
N GLU A 64 -9.76 -8.81 7.60
CA GLU A 64 -10.61 -9.78 8.29
C GLU A 64 -11.87 -10.14 7.50
N LEU A 65 -12.49 -9.17 6.79
CA LEU A 65 -13.60 -9.47 5.88
C LEU A 65 -13.16 -10.39 4.74
N ILE A 66 -11.97 -10.17 4.18
CA ILE A 66 -11.38 -11.03 3.14
C ILE A 66 -11.10 -12.43 3.69
N ARG A 67 -10.47 -12.55 4.87
CA ARG A 67 -10.20 -13.85 5.50
C ARG A 67 -11.48 -14.64 5.76
N ALA A 68 -12.51 -13.97 6.26
CA ALA A 68 -13.81 -14.59 6.50
C ALA A 68 -14.45 -15.08 5.19
N ASP A 69 -14.33 -14.33 4.09
CA ASP A 69 -14.80 -14.75 2.76
C ASP A 69 -14.04 -15.96 2.20
N ASN A 70 -12.74 -16.05 2.51
CA ASN A 70 -11.90 -17.22 2.22
C ASN A 70 -12.20 -18.42 3.13
N GLY A 71 -13.16 -18.32 4.06
CA GLY A 71 -13.56 -19.40 4.95
C GLY A 71 -12.85 -19.42 6.31
N HIS A 72 -11.96 -18.48 6.58
CA HIS A 72 -11.24 -18.35 7.86
C HIS A 72 -12.06 -17.47 8.82
N LYS A 73 -12.99 -18.08 9.55
CA LYS A 73 -13.98 -17.37 10.39
C LYS A 73 -13.44 -16.91 11.75
N GLU A 74 -12.31 -17.46 12.19
CA GLU A 74 -11.68 -17.04 13.44
C GLU A 74 -10.97 -15.70 13.23
N LYS A 75 -11.43 -14.69 13.97
CA LYS A 75 -10.85 -13.36 13.92
C LYS A 75 -9.42 -13.39 14.44
N ILE A 76 -8.49 -12.78 13.71
CA ILE A 76 -7.16 -12.52 14.26
C ILE A 76 -7.29 -11.39 15.29
N ILE A 77 -6.90 -11.72 16.53
CA ILE A 77 -6.69 -10.75 17.60
C ILE A 77 -5.25 -10.93 18.04
N ARG A 78 -4.38 -9.98 17.69
CA ARG A 78 -2.94 -10.09 17.94
C ARG A 78 -2.40 -8.79 18.50
N CYS A 79 -1.61 -8.89 19.57
CA CYS A 79 -0.75 -7.83 20.06
C CYS A 79 0.60 -8.47 20.37
N ASP A 80 1.58 -8.25 19.49
CA ASP A 80 2.90 -8.89 19.55
C ASP A 80 3.97 -7.90 19.05
N CYS A 81 5.22 -8.31 19.02
CA CYS A 81 6.32 -7.53 18.51
C CYS A 81 7.16 -8.31 17.48
N ILE A 82 7.84 -7.56 16.63
CA ILE A 82 8.86 -8.06 15.69
C ILE A 82 10.06 -7.11 15.75
N ALA A 83 11.28 -7.67 15.80
CA ALA A 83 12.49 -6.87 15.73
C ALA A 83 12.89 -6.69 14.26
N LEU A 84 12.94 -5.45 13.79
CA LEU A 84 13.46 -5.08 12.46
C LEU A 84 14.66 -4.15 12.67
N ASP A 85 15.83 -4.51 12.14
CA ASP A 85 17.11 -3.81 12.40
C ASP A 85 17.41 -3.59 13.90
N ASN A 86 17.06 -4.58 14.75
CA ASN A 86 17.15 -4.53 16.21
C ASN A 86 16.23 -3.49 16.89
N ILE A 87 15.30 -2.89 16.16
CA ILE A 87 14.26 -2.00 16.70
C ILE A 87 12.96 -2.80 16.82
N GLN A 88 12.38 -2.83 18.02
CA GLN A 88 11.09 -3.48 18.24
C GLN A 88 9.95 -2.69 17.60
N GLN A 89 9.18 -3.38 16.76
CA GLN A 89 8.00 -2.89 16.08
C GLN A 89 6.77 -3.59 16.65
N VAL A 90 5.65 -2.88 16.71
CA VAL A 90 4.40 -3.41 17.24
C VAL A 90 3.61 -4.08 16.13
N ILE A 91 3.10 -5.29 16.41
CA ILE A 91 2.13 -5.98 15.59
C ILE A 91 0.77 -5.85 16.27
N LEU A 92 -0.22 -5.34 15.54
CA LEU A 92 -1.61 -5.29 15.94
C LEU A 92 -2.46 -5.96 14.86
N ASP A 93 -3.13 -7.05 15.23
CA ASP A 93 -3.92 -7.91 14.34
C ASP A 93 -3.12 -8.36 13.10
N ASN A 94 -3.48 -7.86 11.91
CA ASN A 94 -2.81 -8.15 10.64
C ASN A 94 -1.74 -7.12 10.27
N GLY A 95 -1.60 -6.02 11.02
CA GLY A 95 -0.73 -4.91 10.68
C GLY A 95 0.50 -4.79 11.58
N ILE A 96 1.55 -4.19 11.05
CA ILE A 96 2.76 -3.79 11.74
C ILE A 96 2.83 -2.26 11.72
N ILE A 97 3.05 -1.65 12.88
CA ILE A 97 3.42 -0.23 12.99
C ILE A 97 4.93 -0.17 13.05
N ALA A 98 5.55 0.10 11.90
CA ALA A 98 7.00 0.11 11.75
C ALA A 98 7.55 1.54 11.90
N ILE A 99 8.21 1.82 13.02
CA ILE A 99 8.73 3.14 13.39
C ILE A 99 10.25 3.21 13.20
N ASN A 100 10.73 4.38 12.78
CA ASN A 100 12.14 4.74 12.70
C ASN A 100 13.02 3.74 11.94
N LEU A 101 12.49 3.14 10.86
CA LEU A 101 13.24 2.21 10.01
C LEU A 101 13.76 2.90 8.75
N SER A 102 14.98 2.53 8.35
CA SER A 102 15.52 2.83 7.03
C SER A 102 15.44 1.60 6.13
N TRP A 103 14.92 1.77 4.92
CA TRP A 103 14.79 0.71 3.94
C TRP A 103 15.87 0.85 2.88
N LYS A 104 16.58 -0.25 2.61
CA LYS A 104 17.52 -0.33 1.49
C LYS A 104 16.75 -0.44 0.18
N ASP A 105 17.29 0.21 -0.84
CA ASP A 105 16.76 0.09 -2.20
C ASP A 105 16.86 -1.35 -2.68
N CYS A 106 15.81 -1.80 -3.37
CA CYS A 106 15.79 -3.11 -3.99
C CYS A 106 16.34 -3.04 -5.42
N GLU A 107 17.00 -4.10 -5.86
CA GLU A 107 17.55 -4.18 -7.21
C GLU A 107 16.68 -5.11 -8.05
N TYR A 108 16.02 -4.55 -9.07
CA TYR A 108 15.21 -5.31 -10.01
C TYR A 108 15.90 -5.42 -11.36
N ASP A 109 16.15 -6.65 -11.81
CA ASP A 109 16.66 -6.90 -13.15
C ASP A 109 15.50 -6.94 -14.15
N LYS A 110 15.44 -5.91 -14.99
CA LYS A 110 14.43 -5.78 -16.06
C LYS A 110 14.51 -6.89 -17.10
N ARG A 111 15.69 -7.51 -17.31
CA ARG A 111 15.87 -8.57 -18.32
C ARG A 111 15.28 -9.88 -17.83
N SER A 112 15.63 -10.31 -16.62
CA SER A 112 15.09 -11.54 -16.02
C SER A 112 13.72 -11.37 -15.37
N LYS A 113 13.26 -10.11 -15.21
CA LYS A 113 12.02 -9.74 -14.52
C LYS A 113 11.97 -10.25 -13.08
N LYS A 114 13.08 -10.13 -12.35
CA LYS A 114 13.23 -10.61 -10.98
C LYS A 114 13.97 -9.60 -10.11
N TYR A 115 13.64 -9.60 -8.83
CA TYR A 115 14.46 -8.92 -7.83
C TYR A 115 15.74 -9.74 -7.59
N MET A 116 16.88 -9.06 -7.69
CA MET A 116 18.21 -9.58 -7.41
C MET A 116 18.62 -9.32 -5.96
N PHE A 117 18.07 -8.26 -5.37
CA PHE A 117 18.31 -7.85 -3.99
C PHE A 117 17.09 -7.15 -3.41
N TRP A 118 16.81 -7.41 -2.13
CA TRP A 118 15.86 -6.68 -1.31
C TRP A 118 16.36 -6.60 0.13
N ASP A 119 15.75 -5.71 0.92
CA ASP A 119 16.09 -5.54 2.32
C ASP A 119 15.69 -6.77 3.16
N ALA A 120 16.60 -7.30 3.98
CA ALA A 120 16.38 -8.50 4.81
C ALA A 120 15.21 -8.37 5.80
N LYS A 121 14.76 -7.14 6.10
CA LYS A 121 13.53 -6.91 6.86
C LYS A 121 12.30 -7.58 6.23
N TYR A 122 12.23 -7.63 4.90
CA TYR A 122 11.13 -8.31 4.21
C TYR A 122 11.13 -9.80 4.50
N ASP A 123 12.30 -10.45 4.52
CA ASP A 123 12.42 -11.86 4.88
C ASP A 123 12.03 -12.08 6.35
N THR A 124 12.45 -11.19 7.25
CA THR A 124 12.08 -11.24 8.68
C THR A 124 10.56 -11.16 8.88
N ILE A 125 9.89 -10.28 8.12
CA ILE A 125 8.42 -10.19 8.10
C ILE A 125 7.81 -11.47 7.51
N SER A 126 8.37 -11.96 6.40
CA SER A 126 7.93 -13.18 5.72
C SER A 126 7.92 -14.39 6.67
N GLU A 127 9.01 -14.57 7.41
CA GLU A 127 9.16 -15.66 8.38
C GLU A 127 8.19 -15.51 9.55
N LYS A 128 8.07 -14.30 10.13
CA LYS A 128 7.18 -14.05 11.28
C LYS A 128 5.70 -14.31 10.96
N PHE A 129 5.27 -14.03 9.73
CA PHE A 129 3.87 -14.16 9.29
C PHE A 129 3.62 -15.39 8.42
N ASN A 130 4.65 -16.20 8.15
CA ASN A 130 4.59 -17.37 7.26
C ASN A 130 4.00 -17.01 5.88
N LEU A 131 4.54 -15.96 5.25
CA LEU A 131 4.13 -15.53 3.91
C LEU A 131 4.63 -16.51 2.85
N ASN A 132 3.89 -16.64 1.75
CA ASN A 132 4.32 -17.44 0.60
C ASN A 132 5.58 -16.84 -0.05
N ASN A 133 5.63 -15.51 -0.14
CA ASN A 133 6.79 -14.77 -0.63
C ASN A 133 7.03 -13.53 0.24
N PRO A 134 8.29 -13.04 0.33
CA PRO A 134 8.56 -11.86 1.15
C PRO A 134 7.92 -10.57 0.59
N TYR A 135 7.52 -10.55 -0.69
CA TYR A 135 6.84 -9.41 -1.32
C TYR A 135 5.31 -9.43 -1.15
N ASP A 136 4.75 -10.44 -0.47
CA ASP A 136 3.31 -10.55 -0.20
C ASP A 136 2.91 -9.63 0.94
N ILE A 137 3.14 -8.33 0.73
CA ILE A 137 2.86 -7.25 1.68
C ILE A 137 2.19 -6.09 0.96
N VAL A 138 1.34 -5.38 1.69
CA VAL A 138 0.87 -4.02 1.35
C VAL A 138 1.37 -3.06 2.43
N TRP A 139 1.72 -1.85 2.05
CA TRP A 139 2.23 -0.84 2.98
C TRP A 139 1.68 0.54 2.64
N LEU A 140 1.56 1.38 3.67
CA LEU A 140 0.98 2.72 3.61
C LEU A 140 1.96 3.73 4.20
N LYS A 141 2.17 4.85 3.50
CA LYS A 141 2.96 5.99 3.98
C LYS A 141 2.11 7.24 4.08
N PHE A 142 2.41 8.06 5.07
CA PHE A 142 1.67 9.29 5.37
C PHE A 142 2.53 10.53 5.11
N THR A 143 1.87 11.67 5.00
CA THR A 143 2.53 12.97 4.98
C THR A 143 2.66 13.55 6.38
N ASN A 144 3.51 14.56 6.52
CA ASN A 144 3.68 15.32 7.76
C ASN A 144 2.44 16.14 8.17
N LYS A 145 1.41 16.25 7.31
CA LYS A 145 0.11 16.84 7.64
C LYS A 145 -0.94 15.79 7.99
N GLY A 146 -0.61 14.51 7.91
CA GLY A 146 -1.47 13.39 8.30
C GLY A 146 -2.24 12.74 7.16
N HIS A 147 -2.15 13.25 5.92
CA HIS A 147 -2.79 12.61 4.77
C HIS A 147 -2.15 11.26 4.46
N LEU A 148 -2.97 10.30 4.04
CA LEU A 148 -2.45 9.08 3.45
C LEU A 148 -1.85 9.43 2.08
N GLY A 149 -0.55 9.24 1.92
CA GLY A 149 0.14 9.62 0.69
C GLY A 149 0.04 8.56 -0.40
N VAL A 150 0.11 7.28 -0.04
CA VAL A 150 0.10 6.17 -1.00
C VAL A 150 -0.31 4.85 -0.31
N VAL A 151 -1.02 4.00 -1.05
CA VAL A 151 -1.21 2.56 -0.75
C VAL A 151 -0.40 1.81 -1.80
N ALA A 152 0.55 0.99 -1.37
CA ALA A 152 1.45 0.29 -2.28
C ALA A 152 1.77 -1.13 -1.80
N LYS A 153 2.42 -1.93 -2.64
CA LYS A 153 2.78 -3.32 -2.32
C LYS A 153 4.27 -3.62 -2.53
N SER A 154 4.67 -4.84 -2.15
CA SER A 154 5.96 -5.43 -2.53
C SER A 154 7.17 -4.64 -2.02
N PHE A 155 8.34 -4.90 -2.62
CA PHE A 155 9.66 -4.44 -2.22
C PHE A 155 9.97 -3.01 -2.72
N ASP A 156 9.18 -2.03 -2.30
CA ASP A 156 9.40 -0.64 -2.70
C ASP A 156 9.12 0.40 -1.59
N ILE A 157 9.23 -0.02 -0.32
CA ILE A 157 9.14 0.95 0.79
C ILE A 157 10.34 1.90 0.71
N ASN A 158 10.07 3.17 0.41
CA ASN A 158 11.06 4.24 0.37
C ASN A 158 10.38 5.60 0.61
N PHE A 159 11.15 6.68 0.79
CA PHE A 159 10.63 8.04 0.97
C PHE A 159 11.22 9.03 -0.05
N LYS A 160 11.43 8.55 -1.28
CA LYS A 160 12.02 9.34 -2.37
C LYS A 160 11.00 10.33 -2.92
N ASP A 161 11.44 11.56 -3.11
CA ASP A 161 10.58 12.63 -3.62
C ASP A 161 10.55 12.69 -5.15
N GLU A 162 11.48 12.01 -5.81
CA GLU A 162 11.62 11.99 -7.25
C GLU A 162 10.67 10.97 -7.90
N LEU A 163 10.11 10.03 -7.12
CA LEU A 163 9.12 9.08 -7.62
C LEU A 163 7.75 9.75 -7.77
N SER A 164 6.86 9.13 -8.55
CA SER A 164 5.52 9.68 -8.84
C SER A 164 4.77 10.13 -7.59
N SER A 165 4.68 9.28 -6.56
CA SER A 165 4.01 9.62 -5.30
C SER A 165 4.69 10.78 -4.56
N GLY A 166 6.02 10.82 -4.55
CA GLY A 166 6.79 11.90 -3.93
C GLY A 166 6.61 13.24 -4.63
N LEU A 167 6.48 13.24 -5.95
CA LEU A 167 6.19 14.44 -6.73
C LEU A 167 4.78 14.98 -6.44
N LEU A 168 3.80 14.10 -6.26
CA LEU A 168 2.43 14.49 -5.92
C LEU A 168 2.36 15.07 -4.51
N VAL A 169 3.03 14.45 -3.53
CA VAL A 169 3.14 14.99 -2.15
C VAL A 169 3.81 16.36 -2.15
N LYS A 170 4.90 16.54 -2.91
CA LYS A 170 5.55 17.86 -3.05
C LYS A 170 4.65 18.90 -3.71
N GLN A 171 3.83 18.51 -4.69
CA GLN A 171 2.94 19.44 -5.38
C GLN A 171 1.93 20.08 -4.43
N VAL A 172 1.42 19.32 -3.46
CA VAL A 172 0.42 19.78 -2.49
C VAL A 172 1.04 20.47 -1.26
N ASP A 173 2.31 20.89 -1.37
CA ASP A 173 3.09 21.53 -0.31
C ASP A 173 3.15 20.69 0.98
N GLU A 174 3.33 19.38 0.83
CA GLU A 174 3.51 18.42 1.92
C GLU A 174 4.83 17.68 1.80
N GLN A 175 5.20 16.98 2.86
CA GLN A 175 6.40 16.15 2.92
C GLN A 175 6.06 14.79 3.50
N TRP A 176 6.82 13.76 3.15
CA TRP A 176 6.66 12.46 3.78
C TRP A 176 6.89 12.51 5.28
N ASP A 177 6.00 11.91 6.07
CA ASP A 177 6.31 11.51 7.43
C ASP A 177 7.21 10.27 7.39
N LYS A 178 8.48 10.44 7.74
CA LYS A 178 9.50 9.39 7.71
C LYS A 178 9.62 8.64 9.04
N SER A 179 8.83 9.02 10.05
CA SER A 179 8.92 8.42 11.38
C SER A 179 8.26 7.05 11.46
N PHE A 180 7.35 6.73 10.54
CA PHE A 180 6.71 5.41 10.50
C PHE A 180 6.19 5.02 9.10
N VAL A 181 5.87 3.72 8.96
CA VAL A 181 5.13 3.13 7.85
C VAL A 181 4.20 2.06 8.42
N PHE A 182 3.00 1.92 7.87
CA PHE A 182 2.16 0.76 8.17
C PHE A 182 2.44 -0.35 7.16
N ILE A 183 2.60 -1.58 7.64
CA ILE A 183 2.85 -2.75 6.81
C ILE A 183 1.83 -3.81 7.16
N PHE A 184 1.20 -4.38 6.15
CA PHE A 184 0.19 -5.42 6.25
C PHE A 184 0.69 -6.66 5.51
N PRO A 185 1.26 -7.65 6.23
CA PRO A 185 1.62 -8.94 5.67
C PRO A 185 0.37 -9.69 5.18
N LEU A 186 0.40 -10.15 3.93
CA LEU A 186 -0.71 -10.85 3.29
C LEU A 186 -0.47 -12.36 3.40
N THR A 187 -0.93 -12.95 4.50
CA THR A 187 -0.77 -14.37 4.77
C THR A 187 -1.51 -15.24 3.74
N PRO A 188 -1.19 -16.55 3.64
CA PRO A 188 -1.92 -17.46 2.77
C PRO A 188 -3.45 -17.42 2.97
N ASP A 189 -3.91 -17.30 4.21
CA ASP A 189 -5.33 -17.15 4.57
C ASP A 189 -5.99 -15.89 3.99
N ILE A 190 -5.22 -14.82 3.74
CA ILE A 190 -5.69 -13.55 3.15
C ILE A 190 -5.66 -13.64 1.62
N LEU A 191 -4.55 -14.12 1.07
CA LEU A 191 -4.33 -14.17 -0.38
C LEU A 191 -5.20 -15.22 -1.05
N GLU A 192 -5.26 -16.43 -0.51
CA GLU A 192 -5.85 -17.61 -1.16
C GLU A 192 -5.30 -17.76 -2.61
N ASN A 193 -6.07 -17.36 -3.62
CA ASN A 193 -5.73 -17.42 -5.04
C ASN A 193 -5.42 -16.04 -5.66
N ARG A 194 -5.40 -14.99 -4.85
CA ARG A 194 -5.14 -13.60 -5.26
C ARG A 194 -3.67 -13.24 -5.08
N THR A 195 -3.26 -12.18 -5.77
CA THR A 195 -1.93 -11.58 -5.65
C THR A 195 -1.95 -10.42 -4.67
N SER A 196 -0.77 -9.99 -4.20
CA SER A 196 -0.64 -8.73 -3.45
C SER A 196 -1.12 -7.50 -4.25
N GLY A 197 -1.12 -7.57 -5.59
CA GLY A 197 -1.72 -6.53 -6.45
C GLY A 197 -3.22 -6.46 -6.35
N ASP A 198 -3.90 -7.60 -6.32
CA ASP A 198 -5.35 -7.63 -6.17
C ASP A 198 -5.76 -7.05 -4.82
N LEU A 199 -4.99 -7.34 -3.76
CA LEU A 199 -5.22 -6.81 -2.42
C LEU A 199 -4.84 -5.33 -2.29
N GLU A 200 -3.78 -4.86 -2.95
CA GLU A 200 -3.45 -3.43 -3.06
C GLU A 200 -4.63 -2.64 -3.64
N ILE A 201 -5.19 -3.11 -4.77
CA ILE A 201 -6.37 -2.51 -5.41
C ILE A 201 -7.53 -2.46 -4.42
N ALA A 202 -7.83 -3.61 -3.81
CA ALA A 202 -8.98 -3.76 -2.93
C ALA A 202 -8.88 -2.90 -1.66
N ILE A 203 -7.70 -2.83 -1.04
CA ILE A 203 -7.44 -2.00 0.14
C ILE A 203 -7.60 -0.51 -0.22
N GLY A 204 -6.99 -0.06 -1.32
CA GLY A 204 -7.11 1.33 -1.75
C GLY A 204 -8.57 1.73 -2.02
N ASN A 205 -9.31 0.90 -2.74
CA ASN A 205 -10.72 1.13 -3.02
C ASN A 205 -11.60 1.10 -1.76
N TYR A 206 -11.28 0.23 -0.79
CA TYR A 206 -11.99 0.19 0.49
C TYR A 206 -11.73 1.46 1.31
N LEU A 207 -10.50 1.95 1.36
CA LEU A 207 -10.13 3.19 2.05
C LEU A 207 -10.83 4.41 1.44
N ILE A 208 -10.91 4.47 0.10
CA ILE A 208 -11.68 5.50 -0.61
C ILE A 208 -13.16 5.45 -0.21
N LEU A 209 -13.77 4.25 -0.18
CA LEU A 209 -15.16 4.09 0.27
C LEU A 209 -15.36 4.57 1.71
N LYS A 210 -14.36 4.40 2.58
CA LYS A 210 -14.37 4.89 3.96
C LYS A 210 -14.09 6.39 4.09
N GLY A 211 -13.88 7.09 2.98
CA GLY A 211 -13.66 8.54 2.96
C GLY A 211 -12.24 8.95 3.33
N VAL A 212 -11.26 8.05 3.25
CA VAL A 212 -9.85 8.37 3.49
C VAL A 212 -9.28 9.08 2.25
N PRO A 213 -8.83 10.34 2.36
CA PRO A 213 -8.17 11.01 1.24
C PRO A 213 -6.80 10.39 0.98
N ILE A 214 -6.49 10.11 -0.28
CA ILE A 214 -5.22 9.53 -0.72
C ILE A 214 -4.55 10.47 -1.72
N ILE A 215 -3.38 11.02 -1.39
CA ILE A 215 -2.69 11.97 -2.29
C ILE A 215 -2.37 11.33 -3.64
N ASP A 216 -1.73 10.16 -3.63
CA ASP A 216 -1.54 9.37 -4.84
C ASP A 216 -2.73 8.43 -5.08
N TYR A 217 -3.91 9.02 -5.31
CA TYR A 217 -5.20 8.34 -5.38
C TYR A 217 -5.25 7.13 -6.31
N TYR A 218 -4.52 7.16 -7.43
CA TYR A 218 -4.55 6.09 -8.44
C TYR A 218 -3.44 5.05 -8.28
N SER A 219 -2.53 5.22 -7.30
CA SER A 219 -1.35 4.35 -7.12
C SER A 219 -1.68 2.87 -7.00
N HIS A 220 -2.74 2.52 -6.27
CA HIS A 220 -3.15 1.15 -6.02
C HIS A 220 -3.77 0.44 -7.23
N ASN A 221 -3.86 1.09 -8.39
CA ASN A 221 -4.39 0.49 -9.61
C ASN A 221 -3.31 -0.17 -10.49
N ASN A 222 -2.04 -0.14 -10.09
CA ASN A 222 -0.90 -0.62 -10.91
C ASN A 222 -0.98 -2.12 -11.25
#